data_AF-A0A958G9G9-F1
#
_entry.id   AF-A0A958G9G9-F1
#
_cell.length_a   1.000
_cell.length_b   1.000
_cell.length_c   1.000
_cell.angle_alpha   90.00
_cell.angle_beta   90.00
_cell.angle_gamma   90.00
#
_symmetry.space_group_name_H-M   'P 1'
#
loop_
_entity.id
_entity.type
_entity.pdbx_description
1 polymer ?
#
loop_
_entity_poly.entity_id
_entity_poly.type
_entity_poly.pdbx_seq_one_letter_code
_entity_poly.pdbx_strand_id
1 'polypeptide(L)'
;MKRWIYILNLLLVFGAVTGGWSQNRNLNQNLTTLKAIIERTASMLQLLPQFPNNDVINEIQSKLQNARTAYEQAVDFVRKRQNQNALMAIAQAYGFLKQVEALMNQHPVFRIKYQEILDQQLQRAEDLVNGQQDEEAFYMLNRAKFFRRRAYDLFRQGKTYAATEYYRLAIYFAEQVQHVLGRGGANSDREDWQKYYLDTEMLLERARSLVAGAGDQNQLSNMLKQAERGMSEVQRLYEEKNYTAARQKLQTIHRALFRIIDMAEQIPQNEEERLQMDLESVQFSWQSVNEKAGAQPSSAFQAISGRLGNLIRRTQLLIAQNQLEIARRNVFFANQMVLRLYRLAENQDESNPEVLRDQLAR
;
A
#
# COMPACT_ATOMS: atom_id res chain seq x y z
N MET A 1 -14.32 -8.69 26.22
CA MET A 1 -15.12 -7.46 26.00
C MET A 1 -14.24 -6.26 25.58
N LYS A 2 -13.39 -6.40 24.53
CA LYS A 2 -12.50 -5.34 24.02
C LYS A 2 -12.17 -5.57 22.52
N ARG A 3 -13.18 -5.74 21.67
CA ARG A 3 -13.04 -6.20 20.26
C ARG A 3 -13.48 -5.17 19.20
N TRP A 4 -13.39 -3.87 19.48
CA TRP A 4 -13.88 -2.86 18.52
C TRP A 4 -12.82 -1.88 17.99
N ILE A 5 -11.56 -1.90 18.46
CA ILE A 5 -10.65 -0.75 18.30
C ILE A 5 -10.01 -0.64 16.90
N TYR A 6 -9.88 -1.71 16.11
CA TYR A 6 -9.17 -1.65 14.83
C TYR A 6 -10.05 -1.40 13.60
N ILE A 7 -11.30 -1.87 13.60
CA ILE A 7 -12.32 -1.36 12.67
C ILE A 7 -12.69 0.10 13.05
N LEU A 8 -12.42 0.50 14.30
CA LEU A 8 -12.64 1.87 14.77
C LEU A 8 -11.73 2.92 14.13
N ASN A 9 -10.56 2.67 13.54
CA ASN A 9 -9.82 3.81 12.94
C ASN A 9 -10.41 4.27 11.59
N LEU A 10 -11.19 3.41 10.91
CA LEU A 10 -12.00 3.77 9.75
C LEU A 10 -13.47 4.05 10.14
N LEU A 11 -13.97 3.49 11.26
CA LEU A 11 -15.29 3.79 11.84
C LEU A 11 -15.32 4.96 12.85
N LEU A 12 -14.20 5.45 13.38
CA LEU A 12 -14.14 6.62 14.30
C LEU A 12 -14.42 7.92 13.56
N VAL A 13 -14.21 7.94 12.24
CA VAL A 13 -14.70 9.02 11.39
C VAL A 13 -16.24 9.03 11.36
N PHE A 14 -16.90 7.88 11.55
CA PHE A 14 -18.37 7.77 11.62
C PHE A 14 -18.94 7.85 13.06
N GLY A 15 -18.20 7.40 14.08
CA GLY A 15 -18.66 7.39 15.48
C GLY A 15 -18.60 8.73 16.20
N ALA A 16 -17.86 9.72 15.66
CA ALA A 16 -17.69 11.04 16.27
C ALA A 16 -18.66 12.12 15.76
N VAL A 17 -19.80 11.72 15.17
CA VAL A 17 -20.81 12.65 14.63
C VAL A 17 -21.86 13.09 15.67
N THR A 18 -21.93 12.44 16.85
CA THR A 18 -22.95 12.76 17.87
C THR A 18 -22.43 13.46 19.13
N GLY A 19 -21.13 13.74 19.24
CA GLY A 19 -20.53 14.43 20.40
C GLY A 19 -20.11 15.87 20.06
N GLY A 20 -20.92 16.84 20.48
CA GLY A 20 -20.72 18.26 20.19
C GLY A 20 -19.44 18.87 20.79
N TRP A 21 -18.90 19.87 20.08
CA TRP A 21 -17.98 20.92 20.55
C TRP A 21 -16.47 20.62 20.67
N SER A 22 -15.93 19.58 20.03
CA SER A 22 -14.49 19.52 19.65
C SER A 22 -14.20 19.30 18.16
N GLN A 23 -15.25 19.23 17.32
CA GLN A 23 -15.17 18.82 15.90
C GLN A 23 -14.34 19.74 14.98
N ASN A 24 -14.21 21.04 15.27
CA ASN A 24 -13.52 21.97 14.36
C ASN A 24 -12.01 21.71 14.22
N ARG A 25 -11.31 21.29 15.29
CA ARG A 25 -9.88 20.94 15.19
C ARG A 25 -9.67 19.64 14.40
N ASN A 26 -10.66 18.75 14.41
CA ASN A 26 -10.58 17.47 13.71
C ASN A 26 -10.82 17.62 12.20
N LEU A 27 -11.59 18.63 11.76
CA LEU A 27 -11.87 18.85 10.33
C LEU A 27 -10.63 19.15 9.50
N ASN A 28 -9.78 20.07 9.96
CA ASN A 28 -8.55 20.43 9.24
C ASN A 28 -7.58 19.25 9.20
N GLN A 29 -7.45 18.50 10.29
CA GLN A 29 -6.64 17.29 10.33
C GLN A 29 -7.18 16.24 9.34
N ASN A 30 -8.49 16.01 9.33
CA ASN A 30 -9.14 15.09 8.40
C ASN A 30 -8.91 15.49 6.94
N LEU A 31 -8.97 16.79 6.61
CA LEU A 31 -8.68 17.29 5.27
C LEU A 31 -7.21 17.07 4.89
N THR A 32 -6.26 17.31 5.82
CA THR A 32 -4.84 17.05 5.56
C THR A 32 -4.59 15.56 5.31
N THR A 33 -5.14 14.68 6.16
CA THR A 33 -5.02 13.23 5.99
C THR A 33 -5.65 12.76 4.68
N LEU A 34 -6.85 13.25 4.36
CA LEU A 34 -7.56 12.90 3.13
C LEU A 34 -6.78 13.33 1.88
N LYS A 35 -6.22 14.55 1.89
CA LYS A 35 -5.35 15.04 0.81
C LYS A 35 -4.15 14.12 0.61
N ALA A 36 -3.44 13.77 1.68
CA ALA A 36 -2.29 12.88 1.62
C ALA A 36 -2.65 11.49 1.05
N ILE A 37 -3.81 10.94 1.40
CA ILE A 37 -4.28 9.66 0.85
C ILE A 37 -4.57 9.80 -0.64
N ILE A 38 -5.28 10.85 -1.07
CA ILE A 38 -5.59 11.09 -2.49
C ILE A 38 -4.31 11.21 -3.32
N GLU A 39 -3.34 12.00 -2.85
CA GLU A 39 -2.06 12.18 -3.53
C GLU A 39 -1.25 10.88 -3.59
N ARG A 40 -1.23 10.11 -2.50
CA ARG A 40 -0.62 8.78 -2.46
C ARG A 40 -1.24 7.84 -3.48
N THR A 41 -2.58 7.72 -3.49
CA THR A 41 -3.30 6.87 -4.45
C THR A 41 -3.01 7.30 -5.89
N ALA A 42 -2.95 8.61 -6.16
CA ALA A 42 -2.59 9.11 -7.48
C ALA A 42 -1.16 8.72 -7.90
N SER A 43 -0.18 8.89 -7.00
CA SER A 43 1.21 8.52 -7.28
C SER A 43 1.39 7.02 -7.55
N MET A 44 0.63 6.17 -6.86
CA MET A 44 0.58 4.74 -7.13
C MET A 44 0.10 4.48 -8.56
N LEU A 45 -1.01 5.07 -8.98
CA LEU A 45 -1.54 4.86 -10.33
C LEU A 45 -0.61 5.37 -11.44
N GLN A 46 0.15 6.44 -11.18
CA GLN A 46 1.12 6.97 -12.14
C GLN A 46 2.29 6.02 -12.40
N LEU A 47 2.64 5.16 -11.43
CA LEU A 47 3.70 4.17 -11.62
C LEU A 47 3.28 3.00 -12.51
N LEU A 48 1.99 2.86 -12.82
CA LEU A 48 1.52 1.74 -13.60
C LEU A 48 1.61 2.06 -15.10
N PRO A 49 2.22 1.17 -15.91
CA PRO A 49 2.25 1.34 -17.36
C PRO A 49 0.82 1.24 -17.91
N GLN A 50 0.61 1.74 -19.13
CA GLN A 50 -0.67 1.59 -19.83
C GLN A 50 -1.06 0.10 -19.88
N PHE A 51 -2.20 -0.25 -19.29
CA PHE A 51 -2.65 -1.64 -19.28
C PHE A 51 -3.38 -1.98 -20.58
N PRO A 52 -3.33 -3.24 -21.01
CA PRO A 52 -4.11 -3.70 -22.17
C PRO A 52 -5.63 -3.56 -21.96
N ASN A 53 -6.08 -3.72 -20.71
CA ASN A 53 -7.47 -3.51 -20.31
C ASN A 53 -7.60 -2.16 -19.61
N ASN A 54 -7.90 -1.13 -20.40
CA ASN A 54 -8.02 0.24 -19.90
C ASN A 54 -9.25 0.44 -19.00
N ASP A 55 -10.24 -0.44 -19.02
CA ASP A 55 -11.53 -0.20 -18.35
C ASP A 55 -11.38 -0.11 -16.83
N VAL A 56 -10.60 -1.02 -16.23
CA VAL A 56 -10.34 -1.02 -14.78
C VAL A 56 -9.52 0.20 -14.37
N ILE A 57 -8.50 0.59 -15.15
CA ILE A 57 -7.74 1.81 -14.86
C ILE A 57 -8.66 3.02 -14.96
N ASN A 58 -9.46 3.11 -16.03
CA ASN A 58 -10.35 4.22 -16.29
C ASN A 58 -11.37 4.36 -15.17
N GLU A 59 -11.91 3.23 -14.67
CA GLU A 59 -12.78 3.21 -13.52
C GLU A 59 -12.05 3.74 -12.27
N ILE A 60 -10.87 3.22 -11.96
CA ILE A 60 -10.08 3.66 -10.81
C ILE A 60 -9.73 5.17 -10.91
N GLN A 61 -9.32 5.64 -12.09
CA GLN A 61 -9.02 7.05 -12.34
C GLN A 61 -10.27 7.92 -12.16
N SER A 62 -11.42 7.47 -12.67
CA SER A 62 -12.71 8.13 -12.47
C SER A 62 -13.07 8.22 -10.99
N LYS A 63 -12.95 7.12 -10.22
CA LYS A 63 -13.20 7.12 -8.77
C LYS A 63 -12.23 8.03 -8.02
N LEU A 64 -10.95 8.03 -8.38
CA LEU A 64 -9.96 8.93 -7.79
C LEU A 64 -10.26 10.41 -8.11
N GLN A 65 -10.71 10.71 -9.32
CA GLN A 65 -11.13 12.06 -9.68
C GLN A 65 -12.37 12.49 -8.89
N ASN A 66 -13.33 11.59 -8.70
CA ASN A 66 -14.50 11.86 -7.85
C ASN A 66 -14.09 12.10 -6.38
N ALA A 67 -13.08 11.39 -5.87
CA ALA A 67 -12.52 11.64 -4.54
C ALA A 67 -11.87 13.04 -4.44
N ARG A 68 -11.15 13.48 -5.48
CA ARG A 68 -10.58 14.85 -5.57
C ARG A 68 -11.66 15.92 -5.56
N THR A 69 -12.70 15.76 -6.38
CA THR A 69 -13.83 16.69 -6.43
C THR A 69 -14.53 16.79 -5.07
N ALA A 70 -14.80 15.65 -4.42
CA ALA A 70 -15.41 15.63 -3.08
C ALA A 70 -14.50 16.29 -2.02
N TYR A 71 -13.18 16.10 -2.10
CA TYR A 71 -12.21 16.80 -1.26
C TYR A 71 -12.25 18.32 -1.45
N GLU A 72 -12.26 18.80 -2.71
CA GLU A 72 -12.34 20.23 -3.02
C GLU A 72 -13.63 20.87 -2.50
N GLN A 73 -14.76 20.16 -2.65
CA GLN A 73 -16.04 20.56 -2.06
C GLN A 73 -15.96 20.65 -0.53
N ALA A 74 -15.32 19.67 0.12
CA ALA A 74 -15.14 19.70 1.56
C ALA A 74 -14.33 20.92 2.02
N VAL A 75 -13.25 21.25 1.31
CA VAL A 75 -12.44 22.45 1.59
C VAL A 75 -13.27 23.73 1.44
N ASP A 76 -14.09 23.83 0.39
CA ASP A 76 -14.99 24.97 0.19
C ASP A 76 -16.05 25.08 1.30
N PHE A 77 -16.65 23.96 1.72
CA PHE A 77 -17.60 23.93 2.83
C PHE A 77 -16.96 24.36 4.16
N VAL A 78 -15.72 23.94 4.45
CA VAL A 78 -14.98 24.42 5.64
C VAL A 78 -14.75 25.93 5.56
N ARG A 79 -14.36 26.47 4.40
CA ARG A 79 -14.19 27.93 4.21
C ARG A 79 -15.50 28.69 4.46
N LYS A 80 -16.63 28.15 4.01
CA LYS A 80 -17.98 28.69 4.22
C LYS A 80 -18.56 28.42 5.61
N ARG A 81 -17.81 27.77 6.51
CA ARG A 81 -18.24 27.35 7.86
C ARG A 81 -19.44 26.39 7.86
N GLN A 82 -19.65 25.65 6.77
CA GLN A 82 -20.69 24.63 6.61
C GLN A 82 -20.19 23.26 7.04
N ASN A 83 -19.93 23.10 8.35
CA ASN A 83 -19.22 21.93 8.89
C ASN A 83 -19.89 20.59 8.60
N GLN A 84 -21.23 20.51 8.62
CA GLN A 84 -21.95 19.27 8.30
C GLN A 84 -21.74 18.85 6.84
N ASN A 85 -21.84 19.80 5.91
CA ASN A 85 -21.61 19.54 4.48
C ASN A 85 -20.15 19.14 4.23
N ALA A 86 -19.20 19.77 4.93
CA ALA A 86 -17.79 19.38 4.87
C ALA A 86 -17.57 17.92 5.32
N LEU A 87 -18.19 17.50 6.43
CA LEU A 87 -18.10 16.12 6.91
C LEU A 87 -18.70 15.12 5.91
N MET A 88 -19.83 15.45 5.30
CA MET A 88 -20.45 14.60 4.27
C MET A 88 -19.54 14.45 3.05
N ALA A 89 -18.95 15.55 2.56
CA ALA A 89 -18.04 15.54 1.43
C ALA A 89 -16.73 14.77 1.74
N ILE A 90 -16.19 14.90 2.96
CA ILE A 90 -15.05 14.09 3.44
C ILE A 90 -15.41 12.59 3.42
N ALA A 91 -16.57 12.22 3.97
CA ALA A 91 -17.02 10.83 3.98
C ALA A 91 -17.21 10.27 2.55
N GLN A 92 -17.73 11.09 1.64
CA GLN A 92 -17.87 10.72 0.23
C GLN A 92 -16.51 10.48 -0.44
N ALA A 93 -15.52 11.34 -0.19
CA ALA A 93 -14.17 11.16 -0.72
C ALA A 93 -13.52 9.85 -0.22
N TYR A 94 -13.65 9.54 1.07
CA TYR A 94 -13.22 8.24 1.62
C TYR A 94 -13.97 7.06 1.00
N GLY A 95 -15.26 7.20 0.73
CA GLY A 95 -16.06 6.19 0.04
C GLY A 95 -15.52 5.87 -1.35
N PHE A 96 -15.12 6.88 -2.13
CA PHE A 96 -14.50 6.67 -3.43
C PHE A 96 -13.11 6.03 -3.32
N LEU A 97 -12.28 6.45 -2.36
CA LEU A 97 -10.96 5.84 -2.13
C LEU A 97 -11.07 4.37 -1.74
N LYS A 98 -12.08 4.00 -0.95
CA LYS A 98 -12.35 2.60 -0.61
C LYS A 98 -12.75 1.77 -1.83
N GLN A 99 -13.49 2.37 -2.78
CA GLN A 99 -13.80 1.71 -4.06
C GLN A 99 -12.54 1.50 -4.89
N VAL A 100 -11.62 2.48 -4.94
CA VAL A 100 -10.31 2.33 -5.59
C VAL A 100 -9.52 1.18 -4.96
N GLU A 101 -9.44 1.13 -3.64
CA GLU A 101 -8.78 0.03 -2.92
C GLU A 101 -9.41 -1.33 -3.25
N ALA A 102 -10.75 -1.42 -3.28
CA ALA A 102 -11.44 -2.66 -3.64
C ALA A 102 -11.12 -3.12 -5.07
N LEU A 103 -11.15 -2.21 -6.04
CA LEU A 103 -10.78 -2.51 -7.43
C LEU A 103 -9.32 -2.96 -7.53
N MET A 104 -8.40 -2.26 -6.88
CA MET A 104 -6.98 -2.64 -6.84
C MET A 104 -6.77 -4.02 -6.19
N ASN A 105 -7.54 -4.35 -5.16
CA ASN A 105 -7.47 -5.63 -4.47
C ASN A 105 -8.04 -6.79 -5.31
N GLN A 106 -9.09 -6.54 -6.10
CA GLN A 106 -9.75 -7.56 -6.92
C GLN A 106 -8.95 -7.91 -8.18
N HIS A 107 -8.12 -7.02 -8.69
CA HIS A 107 -7.40 -7.22 -9.93
C HIS A 107 -5.92 -7.62 -9.70
N PRO A 108 -5.54 -8.89 -9.94
CA PRO A 108 -4.15 -9.35 -9.70
C PRO A 108 -3.13 -8.70 -10.66
N VAL A 109 -3.59 -8.06 -11.73
CA VAL A 109 -2.74 -7.34 -12.70
C VAL A 109 -1.90 -6.26 -12.03
N PHE A 110 -2.43 -5.59 -11.00
CA PHE A 110 -1.69 -4.58 -10.24
C PHE A 110 -0.43 -5.19 -9.63
N ARG A 111 -0.54 -6.35 -8.99
CA ARG A 111 0.60 -7.07 -8.44
C ARG A 111 1.68 -7.33 -9.48
N ILE A 112 1.26 -7.91 -10.61
CA ILE A 112 2.18 -8.37 -11.64
C ILE A 112 2.96 -7.18 -12.18
N LYS A 113 2.27 -6.07 -12.50
CA LYS A 113 2.92 -4.87 -13.02
C LYS A 113 3.84 -4.19 -12.01
N TYR A 114 3.41 -4.02 -10.76
CA TYR A 114 4.30 -3.48 -9.73
C TYR A 114 5.54 -4.34 -9.51
N GLN A 115 5.39 -5.67 -9.55
CA GLN A 115 6.51 -6.59 -9.41
C GLN A 115 7.46 -6.49 -10.62
N GLU A 116 6.94 -6.50 -11.85
CA GLU A 116 7.73 -6.35 -13.08
C GLU A 116 8.55 -5.06 -13.07
N ILE A 117 7.91 -3.92 -12.76
CA ILE A 117 8.58 -2.61 -12.71
C ILE A 117 9.66 -2.61 -11.64
N LEU A 118 9.34 -3.10 -10.44
CA LEU A 118 10.31 -3.14 -9.36
C LEU A 118 11.49 -4.06 -9.69
N ASP A 119 11.25 -5.22 -10.29
CA ASP A 119 12.33 -6.13 -10.67
C ASP A 119 13.26 -5.49 -11.72
N GLN A 120 12.70 -4.76 -12.69
CA GLN A 120 13.50 -3.97 -13.65
C GLN A 120 14.33 -2.88 -12.96
N GLN A 121 13.72 -2.11 -12.05
CA GLN A 121 14.42 -1.03 -11.36
C GLN A 121 15.50 -1.56 -10.40
N LEU A 122 15.22 -2.66 -9.71
CA LEU A 122 16.21 -3.34 -8.87
C LEU A 122 17.37 -3.87 -9.69
N GLN A 123 17.12 -4.48 -10.84
CA GLN A 123 18.19 -4.97 -11.71
C GLN A 123 19.11 -3.82 -12.15
N ARG A 124 18.54 -2.70 -12.61
CA ARG A 124 19.32 -1.49 -12.94
C ARG A 124 20.12 -0.96 -11.76
N ALA A 125 19.51 -0.91 -10.59
CA ALA A 125 20.17 -0.45 -9.37
C ALA A 125 21.32 -1.40 -8.95
N GLU A 126 21.12 -2.71 -9.05
CA GLU A 126 22.15 -3.73 -8.79
C GLU A 126 23.31 -3.61 -9.77
N ASP A 127 23.04 -3.43 -11.06
CA ASP A 127 24.06 -3.26 -12.11
C ASP A 127 24.91 -2.01 -11.88
N LEU A 128 24.31 -0.91 -11.41
CA LEU A 128 25.06 0.32 -11.08
C LEU A 128 25.91 0.19 -9.82
N VAL A 129 25.39 -0.51 -8.80
CA VAL A 129 26.12 -0.75 -7.55
C VAL A 129 27.27 -1.74 -7.75
N ASN A 130 27.12 -2.70 -8.68
CA ASN A 130 28.15 -3.66 -9.02
C ASN A 130 29.41 -2.96 -9.57
N GLY A 131 30.44 -2.86 -8.73
CA GLY A 131 31.72 -2.22 -9.07
C GLY A 131 31.94 -0.84 -8.44
N GLN A 132 30.96 -0.31 -7.70
CA GLN A 132 31.12 0.92 -6.93
C GLN A 132 31.13 0.62 -5.42
N GLN A 133 31.86 1.43 -4.64
CA GLN A 133 31.96 1.31 -3.17
C GLN A 133 31.23 2.46 -2.45
N ASP A 134 30.04 2.83 -2.94
CA ASP A 134 29.23 3.85 -2.30
C ASP A 134 28.29 3.23 -1.26
N GLU A 135 28.57 3.49 0.02
CA GLU A 135 27.80 2.96 1.15
C GLU A 135 26.33 3.41 1.14
N GLU A 136 26.05 4.63 0.66
CA GLU A 136 24.69 5.18 0.60
C GLU A 136 23.88 4.46 -0.48
N ALA A 137 24.48 4.22 -1.66
CA ALA A 137 23.84 3.44 -2.71
C ALA A 137 23.59 1.99 -2.29
N PHE A 138 24.54 1.34 -1.61
CA PHE A 138 24.32 -0.01 -1.04
C PHE A 138 23.20 -0.03 -0.01
N TYR A 139 23.12 0.98 0.85
CA TYR A 139 22.03 1.12 1.82
C TYR A 139 20.67 1.24 1.14
N MET A 140 20.55 2.12 0.12
CA MET A 140 19.32 2.33 -0.63
C MET A 140 18.89 1.06 -1.38
N LEU A 141 19.83 0.36 -2.02
CA LEU A 141 19.56 -0.91 -2.68
C LEU A 141 19.03 -1.96 -1.71
N ASN A 142 19.67 -2.11 -0.54
CA ASN A 142 19.20 -3.03 0.50
C ASN A 142 17.81 -2.64 1.03
N ARG A 143 17.48 -1.35 1.08
CA ARG A 143 16.12 -0.90 1.40
C ARG A 143 15.11 -1.20 0.32
N ALA A 144 15.44 -1.01 -0.95
CA ALA A 144 14.58 -1.43 -2.05
C ALA A 144 14.25 -2.94 -1.95
N LYS A 145 15.26 -3.78 -1.69
CA LYS A 145 15.10 -5.23 -1.48
C LYS A 145 14.24 -5.58 -0.26
N PHE A 146 14.43 -4.85 0.85
CA PHE A 146 13.61 -5.01 2.05
C PHE A 146 12.13 -4.72 1.76
N PHE A 147 11.83 -3.59 1.12
CA PHE A 147 10.46 -3.23 0.79
C PHE A 147 9.85 -4.15 -0.26
N ARG A 148 10.63 -4.65 -1.24
CA ARG A 148 10.19 -5.72 -2.14
C ARG A 148 9.70 -6.94 -1.36
N ARG A 149 10.48 -7.41 -0.39
CA ARG A 149 10.11 -8.57 0.44
C ARG A 149 8.86 -8.29 1.25
N ARG A 150 8.75 -7.10 1.85
CA ARG A 150 7.56 -6.70 2.62
C ARG A 150 6.31 -6.56 1.75
N ALA A 151 6.44 -5.98 0.56
CA ALA A 151 5.38 -5.90 -0.44
C ALA A 151 4.91 -7.31 -0.82
N TYR A 152 5.85 -8.21 -1.10
CA TYR A 152 5.55 -9.60 -1.40
C TYR A 152 4.82 -10.31 -0.26
N ASP A 153 5.24 -10.09 0.99
CA ASP A 153 4.60 -10.68 2.17
C ASP A 153 3.19 -10.11 2.41
N LEU A 154 2.96 -8.83 2.18
CA LEU A 154 1.62 -8.22 2.29
C LEU A 154 0.70 -8.64 1.15
N PHE A 155 1.26 -8.79 -0.05
CA PHE A 155 0.52 -9.33 -1.17
C PHE A 155 0.10 -10.78 -0.87
N ARG A 156 1.00 -11.59 -0.29
CA ARG A 156 0.70 -12.94 0.22
C ARG A 156 -0.33 -12.99 1.34
N GLN A 157 -0.72 -11.85 1.89
CA GLN A 157 -1.77 -11.70 2.91
C GLN A 157 -3.07 -11.14 2.31
N GLY A 158 -3.15 -10.97 0.99
CA GLY A 158 -4.33 -10.35 0.35
C GLY A 158 -4.45 -8.84 0.56
N LYS A 159 -3.45 -8.21 1.18
CA LYS A 159 -3.41 -6.77 1.44
C LYS A 159 -2.81 -6.04 0.24
N THR A 160 -3.47 -6.15 -0.91
CA THR A 160 -2.93 -5.67 -2.19
C THR A 160 -2.65 -4.16 -2.18
N TYR A 161 -3.58 -3.33 -1.69
CA TYR A 161 -3.36 -1.89 -1.57
C TYR A 161 -2.18 -1.51 -0.65
N ALA A 162 -2.02 -2.21 0.48
CA ALA A 162 -0.86 -2.01 1.34
C ALA A 162 0.44 -2.49 0.65
N ALA A 163 0.38 -3.60 -0.09
CA ALA A 163 1.51 -4.13 -0.84
C ALA A 163 1.94 -3.17 -1.96
N THR A 164 1.02 -2.54 -2.68
CA THR A 164 1.34 -1.57 -3.74
C THR A 164 2.08 -0.36 -3.20
N GLU A 165 1.77 0.08 -1.97
CA GLU A 165 2.54 1.14 -1.32
C GLU A 165 3.99 0.71 -1.04
N TYR A 166 4.22 -0.54 -0.63
CA TYR A 166 5.57 -1.04 -0.45
C TYR A 166 6.31 -1.27 -1.77
N TYR A 167 5.61 -1.66 -2.84
CA TYR A 167 6.18 -1.69 -4.18
C TYR A 167 6.60 -0.27 -4.61
N ARG A 168 5.76 0.74 -4.39
CA ARG A 168 6.07 2.16 -4.65
C ARG A 168 7.34 2.59 -3.91
N LEU A 169 7.44 2.30 -2.61
CA LEU A 169 8.62 2.61 -1.81
C LEU A 169 9.86 1.86 -2.31
N ALA A 170 9.73 0.59 -2.66
CA ALA A 170 10.84 -0.19 -3.20
C ALA A 170 11.35 0.38 -4.54
N ILE A 171 10.43 0.78 -5.43
CA ILE A 171 10.74 1.42 -6.71
C ILE A 171 11.46 2.74 -6.45
N TYR A 172 10.93 3.58 -5.55
CA TYR A 172 11.54 4.84 -5.17
C TYR A 172 13.00 4.65 -4.71
N PHE A 173 13.26 3.68 -3.83
CA PHE A 173 14.63 3.42 -3.37
C PHE A 173 15.55 2.89 -4.48
N ALA A 174 15.04 2.06 -5.37
CA ALA A 174 15.81 1.59 -6.53
C ALA A 174 16.13 2.74 -7.51
N GLU A 175 15.23 3.71 -7.67
CA GLU A 175 15.48 4.94 -8.44
C GLU A 175 16.50 5.83 -7.74
N GLN A 176 16.45 5.98 -6.42
CA GLN A 176 17.43 6.78 -5.67
C GLN A 176 18.86 6.23 -5.81
N VAL A 177 19.04 4.91 -5.89
CA VAL A 177 20.36 4.33 -6.22
C VAL A 177 20.88 4.87 -7.56
N GLN A 178 20.00 4.97 -8.56
CA GLN A 178 20.35 5.51 -9.88
C GLN A 178 20.66 7.01 -9.81
N HIS A 179 20.02 7.77 -8.94
CA HIS A 179 20.31 9.20 -8.73
C HIS A 179 21.61 9.44 -7.96
N VAL A 180 21.95 8.59 -6.99
CA VAL A 180 23.20 8.70 -6.22
C VAL A 180 24.39 8.29 -7.10
N LEU A 181 24.26 7.22 -7.87
CA LEU A 181 25.35 6.66 -8.68
C LEU A 181 25.42 7.21 -10.11
N GLY A 182 24.28 7.65 -10.65
CA GLY A 182 24.17 8.29 -11.96
C GLY A 182 24.25 9.80 -11.80
N ARG A 183 25.10 10.45 -12.59
CA ARG A 183 25.37 11.91 -12.60
C ARG A 183 24.09 12.77 -12.55
N GLY A 184 23.57 13.05 -11.35
CA GLY A 184 22.53 14.03 -11.11
C GLY A 184 23.13 15.44 -11.21
N GLY A 185 22.92 16.10 -12.34
CA GLY A 185 23.24 17.52 -12.48
C GLY A 185 22.38 18.38 -11.54
N ALA A 186 22.94 19.49 -11.08
CA ALA A 186 22.43 20.41 -10.04
C ALA A 186 21.04 21.06 -10.29
N ASN A 187 20.29 20.64 -11.31
CA ASN A 187 18.95 21.15 -11.62
C ASN A 187 17.79 20.26 -11.11
N SER A 188 18.03 19.07 -10.54
CA SER A 188 16.96 18.20 -9.99
C SER A 188 16.55 18.53 -8.54
N ASP A 189 17.30 19.38 -7.84
CA ASP A 189 17.21 19.51 -6.37
C ASP A 189 15.91 20.12 -5.82
N ARG A 190 15.13 20.87 -6.63
CA ARG A 190 13.86 21.48 -6.16
C ARG A 190 12.64 20.57 -6.31
N GLU A 191 12.49 19.88 -7.44
CA GLU A 191 11.41 18.89 -7.62
C GLU A 191 11.63 17.67 -6.72
N ASP A 192 12.90 17.26 -6.54
CA ASP A 192 13.26 16.17 -5.64
C ASP A 192 12.98 16.50 -4.16
N TRP A 193 13.13 17.78 -3.75
CA TRP A 193 12.83 18.20 -2.38
C TRP A 193 11.36 17.96 -2.01
N GLN A 194 10.45 18.47 -2.83
CA GLN A 194 9.02 18.42 -2.51
C GLN A 194 8.50 16.98 -2.51
N LYS A 195 8.96 16.17 -3.46
CA LYS A 195 8.68 14.73 -3.49
C LYS A 195 9.21 14.04 -2.24
N TYR A 196 10.48 14.28 -1.89
CA TYR A 196 11.12 13.62 -0.75
C TYR A 196 10.55 14.05 0.61
N TYR A 197 10.18 15.32 0.74
CA TYR A 197 9.50 15.85 1.93
C TYR A 197 8.13 15.19 2.11
N LEU A 198 7.34 15.12 1.04
CA LEU A 198 6.00 14.53 1.06
C LEU A 198 6.04 13.03 1.36
N ASP A 199 7.00 12.31 0.78
CA ASP A 199 7.25 10.90 1.12
C ASP A 199 7.60 10.73 2.61
N THR A 200 8.41 11.62 3.17
CA THR A 200 8.78 11.57 4.59
C THR A 200 7.59 11.89 5.50
N GLU A 201 6.73 12.84 5.14
CA GLU A 201 5.47 13.08 5.86
C GLU A 201 4.53 11.87 5.83
N MET A 202 4.43 11.19 4.69
CA MET A 202 3.62 9.97 4.59
C MET A 202 4.13 8.85 5.50
N LEU A 203 5.45 8.70 5.64
CA LEU A 203 6.05 7.78 6.58
C LEU A 203 5.79 8.19 8.03
N LEU A 204 5.79 9.50 8.33
CA LEU A 204 5.49 10.00 9.66
C LEU A 204 4.05 9.66 10.08
N GLU A 205 3.09 9.87 9.19
CA GLU A 205 1.69 9.51 9.46
C GLU A 205 1.49 8.01 9.64
N ARG A 206 2.19 7.20 8.85
CA ARG A 206 2.18 5.75 9.05
C ARG A 206 2.81 5.33 10.38
N ALA A 207 3.92 5.95 10.77
CA ALA A 207 4.55 5.69 12.05
C ALA A 207 3.61 6.08 13.21
N ARG A 208 2.88 7.21 13.11
CA ARG A 208 1.86 7.62 14.09
C ARG A 208 0.80 6.55 14.29
N SER A 209 0.23 6.03 13.21
CA SER A 209 -0.85 5.03 13.31
C SER A 209 -0.37 3.70 13.92
N LEU A 210 0.83 3.25 13.53
CA LEU A 210 1.41 2.01 14.07
C LEU A 210 1.78 2.15 15.54
N VAL A 211 2.41 3.27 15.94
CA VAL A 211 2.79 3.52 17.34
C VAL A 211 1.55 3.70 18.22
N ALA A 212 0.47 4.30 17.71
CA ALA A 212 -0.80 4.38 18.44
C ALA A 212 -1.44 3.00 18.69
N GLY A 213 -1.27 2.04 17.77
CA GLY A 213 -1.76 0.66 17.92
C GLY A 213 -0.85 -0.25 18.75
N ALA A 214 0.43 0.08 18.87
CA ALA A 214 1.45 -0.71 19.57
C ALA A 214 1.29 -0.80 21.10
N GLY A 215 0.37 -0.03 21.70
CA GLY A 215 0.24 0.10 23.16
C GLY A 215 1.33 0.97 23.78
N ASP A 216 1.54 0.85 25.10
CA ASP A 216 2.40 1.75 25.89
C ASP A 216 3.91 1.41 25.75
N GLN A 217 4.41 1.42 24.50
CA GLN A 217 5.84 1.31 24.22
C GLN A 217 6.51 2.69 24.24
N ASN A 218 6.96 3.09 25.43
CA ASN A 218 7.67 4.35 25.67
C ASN A 218 8.81 4.61 24.67
N GLN A 219 9.52 3.57 24.23
CA GLN A 219 10.60 3.70 23.26
C GLN A 219 10.11 4.17 21.88
N LEU A 220 9.07 3.54 21.32
CA LEU A 220 8.52 3.90 20.02
C LEU A 220 7.89 5.30 20.04
N SER A 221 7.18 5.63 21.11
CA SER A 221 6.61 6.97 21.31
C SER A 221 7.70 8.06 21.35
N ASN A 222 8.81 7.81 22.04
CA ASN A 222 9.93 8.75 22.12
C ASN A 222 10.63 8.93 20.76
N MET A 223 10.86 7.84 20.03
CA MET A 223 11.44 7.90 18.69
C MET A 223 10.53 8.66 17.71
N LEU A 224 9.21 8.44 17.78
CA LEU A 224 8.25 9.17 16.96
C LEU A 224 8.26 10.67 17.28
N LYS A 225 8.21 11.05 18.55
CA LYS A 225 8.29 12.46 18.97
C LYS A 225 9.59 13.12 18.49
N GLN A 226 10.70 12.39 18.48
CA GLN A 226 11.97 12.90 17.96
C GLN A 226 11.91 13.14 16.44
N ALA A 227 11.32 12.21 15.69
CA ALA A 227 11.11 12.37 14.26
C ALA A 227 10.18 13.56 13.93
N GLU A 228 9.10 13.76 14.70
CA GLU A 228 8.18 14.90 14.57
C GLU A 228 8.89 16.24 14.77
N ARG A 229 9.68 16.37 15.85
CA ARG A 229 10.49 17.57 16.09
C ARG A 229 11.50 17.81 14.98
N GLY A 230 12.10 16.72 14.48
CA GLY A 230 12.98 16.76 13.33
C GLY A 230 12.31 17.35 12.09
N MET A 231 11.07 16.95 11.79
CA MET A 231 10.34 17.48 10.63
C MET A 231 10.08 18.99 10.75
N SER A 232 9.71 19.48 11.94
CA SER A 232 9.59 20.92 12.18
C SER A 232 10.92 21.66 11.97
N GLU A 233 12.05 21.05 12.39
CA GLU A 233 13.38 21.61 12.18
C GLU A 233 13.79 21.61 10.70
N VAL A 234 13.44 20.57 9.94
CA VAL A 234 13.62 20.52 8.49
C VAL A 234 12.92 21.69 7.81
N GLN A 235 11.65 21.92 8.16
CA GLN A 235 10.87 23.01 7.59
C GLN A 235 11.50 24.37 7.90
N ARG A 236 11.94 24.58 9.15
CA ARG A 236 12.68 25.79 9.55
C ARG A 236 13.96 25.98 8.74
N LEU A 237 14.79 24.94 8.62
CA LEU A 237 16.03 25.00 7.83
C LEU A 237 15.77 25.32 6.35
N TYR A 238 14.67 24.80 5.80
CA TYR A 238 14.25 25.09 4.43
C TYR A 238 13.79 26.54 4.25
N GLU A 239 13.01 27.08 5.20
CA GLU A 239 12.57 28.48 5.23
C GLU A 239 13.76 29.45 5.38
N GLU A 240 14.76 29.07 6.17
CA GLU A 240 16.05 29.77 6.32
C GLU A 240 16.97 29.64 5.08
N LYS A 241 16.51 28.97 4.01
CA LYS A 241 17.25 28.69 2.77
C LYS A 241 18.50 27.83 2.98
N ASN A 242 18.61 27.13 4.11
CA ASN A 242 19.69 26.17 4.37
C ASN A 242 19.32 24.78 3.83
N TYR A 243 19.24 24.68 2.51
CA TYR A 243 18.72 23.50 1.81
C TYR A 243 19.53 22.23 2.05
N THR A 244 20.86 22.34 2.12
CA THR A 244 21.75 21.19 2.37
C THR A 244 21.52 20.60 3.76
N ALA A 245 21.46 21.44 4.80
CA ALA A 245 21.18 20.98 6.15
C ALA A 245 19.76 20.43 6.28
N ALA A 246 18.77 21.08 5.65
CA ALA A 246 17.40 20.60 5.60
C ALA A 246 17.32 19.19 4.99
N ARG A 247 18.05 18.93 3.90
CA ARG A 247 18.11 17.61 3.22
C ARG A 247 18.76 16.55 4.05
N GLN A 248 19.93 16.81 4.65
CA GLN A 248 20.60 15.87 5.53
C GLN A 248 19.72 15.50 6.74
N LYS A 249 19.03 16.50 7.30
CA LYS A 249 18.11 16.29 8.41
C LYS A 249 16.89 15.48 7.98
N LEU A 250 16.31 15.78 6.81
CA LEU A 250 15.18 15.05 6.23
C LEU A 250 15.54 13.58 5.98
N GLN A 251 16.71 13.30 5.41
CA GLN A 251 17.21 11.92 5.24
C GLN A 251 17.35 11.19 6.58
N THR A 252 17.86 11.86 7.61
CA THR A 252 18.01 11.28 8.94
C THR A 252 16.65 10.90 9.54
N ILE A 253 15.65 11.78 9.42
CA ILE A 253 14.28 11.53 9.88
C ILE A 253 13.65 10.38 9.10
N HIS A 254 13.82 10.38 7.78
CA HIS A 254 13.31 9.34 6.89
C HIS A 254 13.81 7.94 7.32
N ARG A 255 15.11 7.81 7.63
CA ARG A 255 15.69 6.57 8.17
C ARG A 255 15.10 6.19 9.54
N ALA A 256 14.92 7.17 10.43
CA ALA A 256 14.35 6.95 11.76
C ALA A 256 12.90 6.46 11.69
N LEU A 257 12.09 7.05 10.81
CA LEU A 257 10.69 6.68 10.60
C LEU A 257 10.55 5.23 10.13
N PHE A 258 11.41 4.77 9.22
CA PHE A 258 11.40 3.36 8.84
C PHE A 258 11.75 2.42 9.98
N ARG A 259 12.70 2.79 10.83
CA ARG A 259 13.04 1.98 12.00
C ARG A 259 11.85 1.88 12.97
N ILE A 260 11.14 2.99 13.18
CA ILE A 260 9.92 3.01 14.02
C ILE A 260 8.85 2.10 13.42
N ILE A 261 8.59 2.21 12.12
CA ILE A 261 7.62 1.38 11.41
C ILE A 261 7.97 -0.11 11.53
N ASP A 262 9.23 -0.48 11.28
CA ASP A 262 9.68 -1.87 11.34
C ASP A 262 9.52 -2.46 12.75
N MET A 263 9.92 -1.71 13.78
CA MET A 263 9.76 -2.13 15.18
C MET A 263 8.28 -2.23 15.58
N ALA A 264 7.44 -1.28 15.19
CA ALA A 264 6.02 -1.28 15.51
C ALA A 264 5.27 -2.43 14.81
N GLU A 265 5.66 -2.79 13.59
CA GLU A 265 5.08 -3.89 12.83
C GLU A 265 5.48 -5.29 13.33
N GLN A 266 6.54 -5.39 14.14
CA GLN A 266 7.00 -6.65 14.74
C GLN A 266 6.30 -6.96 16.07
N ILE A 267 5.42 -6.09 16.58
CA ILE A 267 4.73 -6.30 17.84
C ILE A 267 3.63 -7.38 17.66
N PRO A 268 3.66 -8.51 18.42
CA PRO A 268 2.84 -9.70 18.14
C PRO A 268 1.32 -9.61 18.35
N GLN A 269 0.74 -8.42 18.54
CA GLN A 269 -0.70 -8.34 18.85
C GLN A 269 -1.55 -8.64 17.59
N ASN A 270 -2.42 -9.65 17.70
CA ASN A 270 -3.46 -10.07 16.74
C ASN A 270 -3.03 -10.93 15.54
N GLU A 271 -2.08 -11.86 15.73
CA GLU A 271 -1.73 -12.82 14.68
C GLU A 271 -2.90 -13.73 14.27
N GLU A 272 -3.73 -14.18 15.21
CA GLU A 272 -4.92 -15.00 14.93
C GLU A 272 -5.91 -14.28 14.00
N GLU A 273 -6.23 -13.03 14.33
CA GLU A 273 -7.17 -12.19 13.57
C GLU A 273 -6.62 -11.88 12.18
N ARG A 274 -5.32 -11.58 12.08
CA ARG A 274 -4.63 -11.40 10.79
C ARG A 274 -4.70 -12.66 9.94
N LEU A 275 -4.43 -13.83 10.51
CA LEU A 275 -4.51 -15.10 9.79
C LEU A 275 -5.94 -15.44 9.36
N GLN A 276 -6.96 -15.05 10.14
CA GLN A 276 -8.36 -15.13 9.74
C GLN A 276 -8.65 -14.25 8.52
N MET A 277 -8.28 -12.98 8.55
CA MET A 277 -8.46 -12.06 7.40
C MET A 277 -7.73 -12.55 6.15
N ASP A 278 -6.48 -13.03 6.29
CA ASP A 278 -5.70 -13.53 5.16
C ASP A 278 -6.36 -14.79 4.55
N LEU A 279 -6.95 -15.65 5.38
CA LEU A 279 -7.64 -16.86 4.94
C LEU A 279 -8.98 -16.55 4.25
N GLU A 280 -9.71 -15.55 4.73
CA GLU A 280 -10.92 -15.02 4.07
C GLU A 280 -10.57 -14.45 2.68
N SER A 281 -9.46 -13.72 2.57
CA SER A 281 -8.98 -13.20 1.27
C SER A 281 -8.63 -14.32 0.29
N VAL A 282 -7.99 -15.40 0.76
CA VAL A 282 -7.72 -16.60 -0.06
C VAL A 282 -9.02 -17.23 -0.54
N GLN A 283 -10.01 -17.38 0.34
CA GLN A 283 -11.32 -17.93 0.01
C GLN A 283 -12.03 -17.12 -1.07
N PHE A 284 -12.04 -15.79 -0.91
CA PHE A 284 -12.61 -14.88 -1.89
C PHE A 284 -11.90 -14.98 -3.24
N SER A 285 -10.57 -14.95 -3.23
CA SER A 285 -9.77 -15.06 -4.47
C SER A 285 -10.00 -16.40 -5.17
N TRP A 286 -10.13 -17.49 -4.41
CA TRP A 286 -10.45 -18.81 -4.95
C TRP A 286 -11.84 -18.87 -5.58
N GLN A 287 -12.85 -18.26 -4.95
CA GLN A 287 -14.21 -18.14 -5.50
C GLN A 287 -14.19 -17.38 -6.82
N SER A 288 -13.55 -16.20 -6.85
CA SER A 288 -13.43 -15.39 -8.07
C SER A 288 -12.72 -16.12 -9.21
N VAL A 289 -11.65 -16.87 -8.90
CA VAL A 289 -10.93 -17.66 -9.91
C VAL A 289 -11.78 -18.85 -10.41
N ASN A 290 -12.57 -19.49 -9.56
CA ASN A 290 -13.51 -20.54 -9.97
C ASN A 290 -14.62 -20.00 -10.87
N GLU A 291 -15.13 -18.80 -10.59
CA GLU A 291 -16.11 -18.12 -11.46
C GLU A 291 -15.50 -17.82 -12.83
N LYS A 292 -14.25 -17.33 -12.87
CA LYS A 292 -13.55 -17.03 -14.12
C LYS A 292 -13.24 -18.28 -14.97
N ALA A 293 -13.03 -19.44 -14.35
CA ALA A 293 -12.69 -20.67 -15.08
C ALA A 293 -13.86 -21.26 -15.91
N GLY A 294 -15.06 -20.69 -15.82
CA GLY A 294 -16.23 -21.09 -16.61
C GLY A 294 -16.79 -22.47 -16.26
N ALA A 295 -17.68 -22.99 -17.11
CA ALA A 295 -18.44 -24.21 -16.84
C ALA A 295 -17.63 -25.52 -16.98
N GLN A 296 -16.50 -25.49 -17.70
CA GLN A 296 -15.65 -26.66 -17.95
C GLN A 296 -14.15 -26.37 -17.69
N PRO A 297 -13.76 -26.22 -16.41
CA PRO A 297 -12.36 -26.02 -16.06
C PRO A 297 -11.53 -27.26 -16.38
N SER A 298 -10.26 -27.07 -16.74
CA SER A 298 -9.32 -28.16 -17.03
C SER A 298 -9.16 -29.12 -15.83
N SER A 299 -8.78 -30.38 -16.10
CA SER A 299 -8.53 -31.38 -15.04
C SER A 299 -7.44 -30.92 -14.06
N ALA A 300 -6.42 -30.20 -14.53
CA ALA A 300 -5.39 -29.60 -13.71
C ALA A 300 -5.94 -28.49 -12.78
N PHE A 301 -6.86 -27.66 -13.29
CA PHE A 301 -7.57 -26.67 -12.50
C PHE A 301 -8.41 -27.33 -11.39
N GLN A 302 -9.21 -28.32 -11.74
CA GLN A 302 -10.04 -29.06 -10.78
C GLN A 302 -9.20 -29.71 -9.67
N ALA A 303 -8.08 -30.34 -10.02
CA ALA A 303 -7.18 -30.97 -9.05
C ALA A 303 -6.56 -29.98 -8.05
N ILE A 304 -6.13 -28.80 -8.53
CA ILE A 304 -5.55 -27.76 -7.66
C ILE A 304 -6.64 -27.10 -6.81
N SER A 305 -7.82 -26.85 -7.38
CA SER A 305 -8.97 -26.27 -6.70
C SER A 305 -9.43 -27.15 -5.53
N GLY A 306 -9.53 -28.47 -5.73
CA GLY A 306 -9.82 -29.42 -4.66
C GLY A 306 -8.77 -29.46 -3.54
N ARG A 307 -7.48 -29.39 -3.89
CA ARG A 307 -6.38 -29.32 -2.90
C ARG A 307 -6.43 -28.04 -2.09
N LEU A 308 -6.73 -26.92 -2.74
CA LEU A 308 -6.87 -25.61 -2.09
C LEU A 308 -8.03 -25.61 -1.08
N GLY A 309 -9.19 -26.14 -1.46
CA GLY A 309 -10.34 -26.27 -0.54
C GLY A 309 -10.03 -27.10 0.71
N ASN A 310 -9.26 -28.20 0.56
CA ASN A 310 -8.80 -28.99 1.70
C ASN A 310 -7.81 -28.23 2.58
N LEU A 311 -6.89 -27.50 1.97
CA LEU A 311 -5.89 -26.70 2.68
C LEU A 311 -6.52 -25.56 3.47
N ILE A 312 -7.52 -24.87 2.91
CA ILE A 312 -8.29 -23.81 3.58
C ILE A 312 -8.99 -24.36 4.84
N ARG A 313 -9.72 -25.47 4.72
CA ARG A 313 -10.40 -26.11 5.87
C ARG A 313 -9.41 -26.51 6.97
N ARG A 314 -8.26 -27.09 6.59
CA ARG A 314 -7.20 -27.45 7.54
C ARG A 314 -6.63 -26.20 8.22
N THR A 315 -6.47 -25.11 7.49
CA THR A 315 -5.94 -23.85 8.03
C THR A 315 -6.91 -23.22 9.02
N GLN A 316 -8.21 -23.24 8.74
CA GLN A 316 -9.24 -22.81 9.69
C GLN A 316 -9.14 -23.58 11.01
N LEU A 317 -8.98 -24.91 10.96
CA LEU A 317 -8.78 -25.74 12.15
C LEU A 317 -7.50 -25.39 12.91
N LEU A 318 -6.38 -25.16 12.22
CA LEU A 318 -5.11 -24.79 12.84
C LEU A 318 -5.18 -23.43 13.55
N ILE A 319 -5.89 -22.45 12.97
CA ILE A 319 -6.14 -21.15 13.61
C ILE A 319 -6.98 -21.36 14.88
N ALA A 320 -8.07 -22.12 14.80
CA ALA A 320 -8.92 -22.43 15.95
C ALA A 320 -8.17 -23.17 17.08
N GLN A 321 -7.15 -23.95 16.73
CA GLN A 321 -6.26 -24.66 17.68
C GLN A 321 -5.06 -23.82 18.15
N ASN A 322 -5.00 -22.53 17.79
CA ASN A 322 -3.88 -21.62 18.09
C ASN A 322 -2.51 -22.11 17.57
N GLN A 323 -2.48 -22.92 16.51
CA GLN A 323 -1.26 -23.39 15.84
C GLN A 323 -0.86 -22.40 14.74
N LEU A 324 -0.63 -21.14 15.13
CA LEU A 324 -0.55 -19.99 14.21
C LEU A 324 0.62 -20.07 13.23
N GLU A 325 1.78 -20.59 13.64
CA GLU A 325 2.94 -20.78 12.76
C GLU A 325 2.65 -21.75 11.58
N ILE A 326 1.93 -22.84 11.85
CA ILE A 326 1.55 -23.82 10.83
C ILE A 326 0.43 -23.25 9.96
N ALA A 327 -0.54 -22.57 10.56
CA ALA A 327 -1.59 -21.88 9.84
C ALA A 327 -1.02 -20.84 8.85
N ARG A 328 -0.04 -20.03 9.28
CA ARG A 328 0.66 -19.04 8.45
C ARG A 328 1.30 -19.67 7.21
N ARG A 329 1.97 -20.81 7.37
CA ARG A 329 2.54 -21.57 6.24
C ARG A 329 1.46 -22.07 5.30
N ASN A 330 0.34 -22.56 5.83
CA ASN A 330 -0.76 -23.06 5.00
C ASN A 330 -1.50 -21.95 4.24
N VAL A 331 -1.76 -20.80 4.87
CA VAL A 331 -2.29 -19.61 4.19
C VAL A 331 -1.41 -19.23 3.00
N PHE A 332 -0.09 -19.26 3.18
CA PHE A 332 0.84 -19.00 2.08
C PHE A 332 0.70 -20.00 0.93
N PHE A 333 0.72 -21.30 1.21
CA PHE A 333 0.59 -22.32 0.17
C PHE A 333 -0.77 -22.21 -0.54
N ALA A 334 -1.83 -21.87 0.19
CA ALA A 334 -3.15 -21.64 -0.36
C ALA A 334 -3.12 -20.47 -1.36
N ASN A 335 -2.46 -19.36 -1.02
CA ASN A 335 -2.26 -18.25 -1.95
C ASN A 335 -1.43 -18.62 -3.19
N GLN A 336 -0.40 -19.45 -3.06
CA GLN A 336 0.35 -19.95 -4.23
C GLN A 336 -0.54 -20.81 -5.16
N MET A 337 -1.44 -21.60 -4.59
CA MET A 337 -2.40 -22.39 -5.36
C MET A 337 -3.42 -21.51 -6.10
N VAL A 338 -3.95 -20.46 -5.46
CA VAL A 338 -4.84 -19.47 -6.10
C VAL A 338 -4.17 -18.86 -7.34
N LEU A 339 -2.91 -18.44 -7.24
CA LEU A 339 -2.19 -17.85 -8.37
C LEU A 339 -2.01 -18.84 -9.52
N ARG A 340 -1.77 -20.11 -9.20
CA ARG A 340 -1.66 -21.16 -10.20
C ARG A 340 -3.01 -21.43 -10.87
N LEU A 341 -4.11 -21.40 -10.13
CA LEU A 341 -5.46 -21.50 -10.68
C LEU A 341 -5.77 -20.31 -11.60
N TYR A 342 -5.36 -19.10 -11.23
CA TYR A 342 -5.57 -17.91 -12.06
C TYR A 342 -4.88 -18.03 -13.42
N ARG A 343 -3.61 -18.44 -13.44
CA ARG A 343 -2.88 -18.70 -14.71
C ARG A 343 -3.52 -19.77 -15.55
N LEU A 344 -4.04 -20.83 -14.92
CA LEU A 344 -4.73 -21.89 -15.64
C LEU A 344 -6.06 -21.42 -16.23
N ALA A 345 -6.80 -20.55 -15.52
CA ALA A 345 -8.02 -19.95 -16.02
C ALA A 345 -7.74 -18.99 -17.20
N GLU A 346 -6.70 -18.15 -17.12
CA GLU A 346 -6.31 -17.25 -18.23
C GLU A 346 -5.80 -18.01 -19.46
N ASN A 347 -5.00 -19.05 -19.28
CA ASN A 347 -4.50 -19.83 -20.40
C ASN A 347 -5.62 -20.64 -21.10
N GLN A 348 -6.76 -20.88 -20.42
CA GLN A 348 -7.94 -21.44 -21.09
C GLN A 348 -8.58 -20.43 -22.04
N ASP A 349 -8.56 -19.13 -21.72
CA ASP A 349 -9.04 -18.06 -22.61
C ASP A 349 -8.14 -17.89 -23.85
N GLU A 350 -6.81 -18.04 -23.72
CA GLU A 350 -5.89 -18.00 -24.88
C GLU A 350 -6.04 -19.20 -25.82
N SER A 351 -6.55 -20.34 -25.32
CA SER A 351 -6.88 -21.51 -26.14
C SER A 351 -8.29 -21.46 -26.74
N ASN A 352 -9.06 -20.41 -26.47
CA ASN A 352 -10.40 -20.23 -27.00
C ASN A 352 -10.33 -19.74 -28.47
N PRO A 353 -10.81 -20.53 -29.45
CA PRO A 353 -10.68 -20.20 -30.87
C PRO A 353 -11.36 -18.89 -31.29
N GLU A 354 -12.31 -18.39 -30.51
CA GLU A 354 -12.94 -17.07 -30.74
C GLU A 354 -12.00 -15.91 -30.40
N VAL A 355 -11.24 -16.01 -29.29
CA VAL A 355 -10.24 -15.00 -28.89
C VAL A 355 -9.07 -14.98 -29.88
N LEU A 356 -8.64 -16.14 -30.36
CA LEU A 356 -7.63 -16.26 -31.42
C LEU A 356 -8.12 -15.68 -32.75
N ARG A 357 -9.42 -15.82 -33.09
CA ARG A 357 -10.01 -15.19 -34.29
C ARG A 357 -10.02 -13.68 -34.19
N ASP A 358 -10.41 -13.12 -33.05
CA ASP A 358 -10.44 -11.66 -32.86
C ASP A 358 -9.04 -11.04 -32.82
N GLN A 359 -8.04 -11.79 -32.36
CA GLN A 359 -6.63 -11.37 -32.38
C GLN A 359 -5.98 -11.50 -33.76
N LEU A 360 -6.45 -12.42 -34.61
CA LEU A 360 -5.99 -12.57 -36.01
C LEU A 360 -6.74 -11.63 -36.98
N ALA A 361 -7.85 -11.04 -36.55
CA ALA A 361 -8.64 -10.09 -37.33
C ALA A 361 -8.24 -8.62 -37.11
N ARG A 362 -7.32 -8.35 -36.17
CA ARG A 362 -6.65 -7.05 -35.96
C ARG A 362 -5.24 -7.12 -36.52
#